data_AF-A0A3N9NUD0-F1
#
_entry.id   AF-A0A3N9NUD0-F1
#
_cell.length_a   1.000
_cell.length_b   1.000
_cell.length_c   1.000
_cell.angle_alpha   90.00
_cell.angle_beta   90.00
_cell.angle_gamma   90.00
#
_symmetry.space_group_name_H-M   'P 1'
#
loop_
_entity.id
_entity.type
_entity.pdbx_description
1 polymer ?
#
loop_
_entity_poly.entity_id
_entity_poly.type
_entity_poly.pdbx_seq_one_letter_code
_entity_poly.pdbx_strand_id
1 'polypeptide(L)' 'MPFPEFYDPERIGTLFYPDVAEIARHAEAAGLRPAHQDAPKILLLLVDMQIDFCHPQGTLFVPGAPQDVRRSIEFIYRNA' A
#
# COMPACT_ATOMS: atom_id res chain seq x y z
N MET A 1 -6.76 -0.87 11.98
CA MET A 1 -5.78 -0.91 13.09
C MET A 1 -5.00 0.42 13.16
N PRO A 2 -4.14 0.72 14.16
CA PRO A 2 -3.22 1.87 14.06
C PRO A 2 -2.27 1.68 12.87
N PHE A 3 -1.75 2.76 12.28
CA PHE A 3 -0.76 2.60 11.22
C PHE A 3 0.52 1.95 11.77
N PRO A 4 1.17 1.04 11.00
CA PRO A 4 2.45 0.49 11.42
C PRO A 4 3.52 1.59 11.57
N GLU A 5 4.46 1.43 12.50
CA GLU A 5 5.50 2.44 12.76
C GLU A 5 6.39 2.75 11.54
N PHE A 6 6.55 1.78 10.63
CA PHE A 6 7.32 1.95 9.39
C PHE A 6 6.54 2.67 8.28
N TYR A 7 5.23 2.94 8.47
CA TYR A 7 4.46 3.72 7.51
C TYR A 7 4.77 5.21 7.67
N ASP A 8 5.44 5.76 6.66
CA ASP A 8 5.74 7.18 6.54
C ASP A 8 5.10 7.75 5.27
N PRO A 9 4.05 8.58 5.37
CA PRO A 9 3.40 9.18 4.21
C PRO A 9 4.29 10.16 3.44
N GLU A 10 5.36 10.68 4.05
CA GLU A 10 6.29 11.60 3.38
C GLU A 10 7.24 10.88 2.43
N ARG A 11 7.33 9.54 2.51
CA ARG A 11 8.09 8.71 1.57
C ARG A 11 7.36 8.42 0.27
N ILE A 12 6.09 8.83 0.13
CA ILE A 12 5.33 8.62 -1.11
C ILE A 12 5.98 9.40 -2.25
N GLY A 13 6.19 8.73 -3.39
CA GLY A 13 6.92 9.31 -4.52
C GLY A 13 8.45 9.15 -4.41
N THR A 14 8.93 8.29 -3.50
CA THR A 14 10.33 7.82 -3.52
C THR A 14 10.39 6.41 -4.12
N LEU A 15 11.49 6.11 -4.82
CA LEU A 15 11.78 4.77 -5.34
C LEU A 15 12.80 4.08 -4.44
N PHE A 16 12.47 2.87 -4.01
CA PHE A 16 13.35 2.05 -3.19
C PHE A 16 13.02 0.57 -3.41
N TYR A 17 13.98 -0.30 -3.13
CA TYR A 17 13.73 -1.73 -3.03
C TYR A 17 13.13 -2.03 -1.65
N PRO A 18 11.98 -2.72 -1.56
CA PRO A 18 11.39 -3.05 -0.28
C PRO A 18 12.24 -4.08 0.46
N ASP A 19 12.40 -3.91 1.78
CA ASP A 19 12.93 -4.96 2.65
C ASP A 19 11.82 -6.00 2.89
N VAL A 20 11.81 -7.04 2.05
CA VAL A 20 10.78 -8.09 2.10
C VAL A 20 10.85 -8.87 3.40
N ALA A 21 12.03 -9.03 4.00
CA ALA A 21 12.20 -9.76 5.25
C ALA A 21 11.60 -8.99 6.43
N GLU A 22 11.84 -7.66 6.49
CA GLU A 22 11.22 -6.79 7.48
C GLU A 22 9.69 -6.79 7.34
N ILE A 23 9.17 -6.65 6.11
CA ILE A 23 7.73 -6.68 5.84
C ILE A 23 7.09 -7.99 6.33
N ALA A 24 7.71 -9.14 6.03
CA ALA A 24 7.21 -10.45 6.46
C ALA A 24 7.14 -10.55 7.99
N ARG A 25 8.19 -10.12 8.69
CA ARG A 25 8.24 -10.11 10.16
C ARG A 25 7.13 -9.23 10.76
N HIS A 26 6.88 -8.06 10.19
CA HIS A 26 5.79 -7.19 10.63
C HIS A 26 4.40 -7.78 10.35
N ALA A 27 4.22 -8.44 9.21
CA ALA A 27 2.96 -9.10 8.86
C ALA A 27 2.64 -10.25 9.82
N GLU A 28 3.63 -11.08 10.17
CA GLU A 28 3.47 -12.15 11.18
C GLU A 28 3.11 -11.57 12.55
N ALA A 29 3.80 -10.52 12.99
CA ALA A 29 3.54 -9.87 14.27
C ALA A 29 2.18 -9.18 14.37
N ALA A 30 1.58 -8.78 13.23
CA ALA A 30 0.28 -8.13 13.19
C ALA A 30 -0.88 -9.06 13.59
N GLY A 31 -0.70 -10.39 13.48
CA GLY A 31 -1.69 -11.38 13.93
C GLY A 31 -3.06 -11.27 13.25
N LEU A 32 -3.12 -10.69 12.05
CA LEU A 32 -4.35 -10.53 11.30
C LEU A 32 -4.90 -11.90 10.85
N ARG A 33 -6.22 -12.02 10.82
CA ARG A 33 -6.87 -13.22 10.29
C ARG A 33 -6.70 -13.28 8.76
N PRO A 34 -6.55 -14.47 8.16
CA PRO A 34 -6.49 -14.59 6.72
C PRO A 34 -7.76 -14.08 6.03
N ALA A 35 -7.63 -13.31 4.95
CA ALA A 35 -8.76 -12.72 4.20
C ALA A 35 -9.79 -13.75 3.67
N HIS A 36 -9.40 -15.02 3.49
CA HIS A 36 -10.33 -16.08 3.10
C HIS A 36 -11.39 -16.37 4.18
N GLN A 37 -11.23 -15.87 5.40
CA GLN A 37 -12.19 -15.99 6.50
C GLN A 37 -13.18 -14.83 6.58
N ASP A 38 -12.98 -13.75 5.81
CA ASP A 38 -13.84 -12.57 5.89
C ASP A 38 -15.24 -12.80 5.30
N ALA A 39 -16.24 -12.13 5.87
CA ALA A 39 -17.60 -12.06 5.33
C ALA A 39 -18.17 -10.65 5.56
N PRO A 40 -18.61 -9.93 4.52
CA PRO A 40 -18.68 -10.35 3.11
C PRO A 40 -17.31 -10.46 2.43
N LYS A 41 -17.27 -11.11 1.25
CA LYS A 41 -16.08 -11.15 0.39
C LYS A 41 -15.94 -9.83 -0.36
N ILE A 42 -14.86 -9.10 -0.08
CA ILE A 42 -14.54 -7.82 -0.72
C ILE A 42 -13.25 -7.99 -1.51
N LEU A 43 -13.26 -7.60 -2.78
CA LEU A 43 -12.08 -7.56 -3.63
C LEU A 43 -11.66 -6.11 -3.84
N LEU A 44 -10.39 -5.81 -3.56
CA LEU A 44 -9.74 -4.58 -3.99
C LEU A 44 -8.94 -4.87 -5.27
N LEU A 45 -9.27 -4.18 -6.36
CA LEU A 45 -8.54 -4.24 -7.62
C LEU A 45 -7.84 -2.90 -7.84
N LEU A 46 -6.50 -2.93 -7.91
CA LEU A 46 -5.69 -1.79 -8.32
C LEU A 46 -5.33 -1.96 -9.80
N VAL A 47 -5.63 -0.95 -10.62
CA VAL A 47 -5.39 -0.97 -12.08
C VAL A 47 -4.23 -0.04 -12.39
N ASP A 48 -3.31 -0.50 -13.24
CA ASP A 48 -2.14 0.26 -13.73
C ASP A 48 -1.31 0.94 -12.62
N MET A 49 -1.19 0.29 -11.45
CA MET A 49 -0.35 0.73 -10.32
C MET A 49 1.15 0.50 -10.62
N GLN A 50 1.64 1.17 -11.66
CA GLN A 50 3.01 1.08 -12.16
C GLN A 50 3.72 2.42 -11.93
N ILE A 51 5.05 2.39 -11.83
CA ILE A 51 5.87 3.59 -11.66
C ILE A 51 5.56 4.62 -12.75
N ASP A 52 5.39 4.20 -14.00
CA ASP A 52 5.15 5.10 -15.13
C ASP A 52 3.89 5.95 -15.00
N PHE A 53 2.84 5.45 -14.34
CA PHE A 53 1.60 6.19 -14.12
C PHE A 53 1.58 6.93 -12.78
N CYS A 54 2.15 6.32 -11.73
CA CYS A 54 1.99 6.81 -10.36
C CYS A 54 3.11 7.71 -9.86
N HIS A 55 4.32 7.61 -10.43
CA HIS A 55 5.47 8.38 -9.99
C HIS A 55 5.59 9.69 -10.77
N PRO A 56 5.92 10.83 -10.14
CA PRO A 56 6.04 12.14 -10.83
C PRO A 56 7.04 12.18 -12.00
N GLN A 57 7.99 11.24 -12.02
CA GLN A 57 9.01 11.08 -13.07
C GLN A 57 8.67 9.95 -14.05
N GLY A 58 7.49 9.33 -13.93
CA GLY A 58 7.03 8.27 -14.82
C GLY A 58 6.68 8.80 -16.21
N THR A 59 6.82 7.95 -17.24
CA THR A 59 6.61 8.34 -18.64
C THR A 59 5.17 8.75 -18.96
N LEU A 60 4.20 8.20 -18.22
CA LEU A 60 2.76 8.39 -18.40
C LEU A 60 2.10 8.94 -17.12
N PHE A 61 2.83 9.81 -16.40
CA PHE A 61 2.43 10.27 -15.08
C PHE A 61 1.03 10.90 -15.06
N VAL A 62 0.20 10.46 -14.11
CA VAL A 62 -1.15 10.97 -13.86
C VAL A 62 -1.12 11.96 -12.68
N PRO A 63 -1.49 13.24 -12.87
CA PRO A 63 -1.57 14.20 -11.78
C PRO A 63 -2.53 13.73 -10.68
N GLY A 64 -2.09 13.76 -9.42
CA GLY A 64 -2.87 13.29 -8.28
C GLY A 64 -2.56 11.86 -7.82
N ALA A 65 -1.83 11.09 -8.65
CA ALA A 65 -1.51 9.70 -8.34
C ALA A 65 -0.75 9.50 -7.01
N PRO A 66 0.20 10.37 -6.58
CA PRO A 66 0.85 10.21 -5.28
C PRO A 66 -0.16 10.28 -4.12
N GLN A 67 -1.16 11.17 -4.21
CA GLN A 67 -2.23 11.27 -3.23
C GLN A 67 -3.13 10.02 -3.26
N ASP A 68 -3.37 9.43 -4.43
CA ASP A 68 -4.10 8.17 -4.57
C ASP A 68 -3.35 6.97 -3.99
N VAL A 69 -2.03 6.90 -4.17
CA VAL A 69 -1.18 5.87 -3.54
C VAL A 69 -1.29 5.98 -2.02
N ARG A 70 -1.17 7.20 -1.47
CA ARG A 70 -1.36 7.44 -0.04
C ARG A 70 -2.74 6.98 0.43
N ARG A 71 -3.82 7.43 -0.23
CA ARG A 71 -5.20 7.05 0.11
C ARG A 71 -5.40 5.54 0.06
N SER A 72 -4.81 4.85 -0.92
CA SER A 72 -4.91 3.40 -1.08
C SER A 72 -4.21 2.64 0.05
N ILE A 73 -2.98 3.04 0.41
CA ILE A 73 -2.25 2.46 1.54
C ILE A 73 -3.05 2.64 2.84
N GLU A 74 -3.52 3.87 3.09
CA GLU A 74 -4.27 4.14 4.30
C GLU A 74 -5.62 3.42 4.33
N PHE A 75 -6.29 3.27 3.18
CA PHE A 75 -7.51 2.48 3.06
C PHE A 75 -7.27 1.02 3.44
N ILE A 76 -6.19 0.40 2.95
CA ILE A 76 -5.83 -0.99 3.28
C ILE A 76 -5.62 -1.12 4.80
N TYR A 77 -4.79 -0.28 5.42
CA TYR A 77 -4.51 -0.40 6.86
C TYR A 77 -5.70 -0.06 7.78
N ARG A 78 -6.62 0.82 7.34
CA ARG A 78 -7.84 1.11 8.09
C ARG A 78 -8.84 -0.05 8.06
N ASN A 79 -8.77 -0.91 7.05
CA ASN A 79 -9.72 -2.00 6.80
C ASN A 79 -9.09 -3.41 6.85
N ALA A 80 -7.86 -3.51 7.35
CA ALA A 80 -7.13 -4.75 7.61
C ALA A 80 -7.58 -5.39 8.94
#